data_AF-A0A8C4ZPI9-F1
#
_entry.id   AF-A0A8C4ZPI9-F1
#
_cell.length_a   1.000
_cell.length_b   1.000
_cell.length_c   1.000
_cell.angle_alpha   90.00
_cell.angle_beta   90.00
_cell.angle_gamma   90.00
#
_symmetry.space_group_name_H-M   'P 1'
#
loop_
_entity.id
_entity.type
_entity.pdbx_description
1 polymer ?
#
loop_
_entity_poly.entity_id
_entity_poly.type
_entity_poly.pdbx_seq_one_letter_code
_entity_poly.pdbx_strand_id
1 'polypeptide(L)'
;MSSTSKKQQGNVESRNIMCCQVTEPAQEGEEPNPEERRVLERKLKKIRRKEEKAQLKAEGKTVEKVAPEKVLPSRQNLDYLTCWNENRAAWKFQKHRQTWLLQQMYDSEKVPDESFPVLLLYIEGLRGAARDLTVQKAEALVKSLGDGPWDPEQQQKMQRAREVLQLLS
;
A
#
# COMPACT_ATOMS: atom_id res chain seq x y z
N MET A 1 -1.28 -30.61 -53.24
CA MET A 1 -1.67 -29.32 -53.84
C MET A 1 -1.62 -28.30 -52.72
N SER A 2 -0.46 -27.80 -52.31
CA SER A 2 0.42 -26.88 -53.06
C SER A 2 -0.39 -25.71 -53.63
N SER A 3 -0.41 -24.57 -52.94
CA SER A 3 0.40 -23.42 -53.34
C SER A 3 0.00 -22.13 -52.61
N THR A 4 1.04 -21.59 -51.98
CA THR A 4 1.35 -20.29 -51.38
C THR A 4 1.12 -19.05 -52.25
N SER A 5 0.96 -17.89 -51.57
CA SER A 5 1.51 -16.53 -51.87
C SER A 5 0.47 -15.44 -51.55
N LYS A 6 0.75 -14.23 -51.06
CA LYS A 6 1.98 -13.42 -50.91
C LYS A 6 1.66 -12.20 -50.00
N LYS A 7 2.63 -11.79 -49.15
CA LYS A 7 3.20 -10.42 -49.01
C LYS A 7 2.23 -9.29 -48.55
N GLN A 8 2.53 -8.46 -47.55
CA GLN A 8 3.58 -7.41 -47.45
C GLN A 8 3.36 -6.77 -46.05
N GLN A 9 4.31 -6.63 -45.10
CA GLN A 9 5.51 -5.78 -45.01
C GLN A 9 5.27 -4.37 -44.39
N GLY A 10 6.04 -4.06 -43.32
CA GLY A 10 6.34 -2.71 -42.80
C GLY A 10 5.30 -2.12 -41.83
N ASN A 11 5.63 -1.23 -40.88
CA ASN A 11 6.87 -0.64 -40.39
C ASN A 11 6.55 0.03 -39.04
N VAL A 12 7.60 0.26 -38.25
CA VAL A 12 7.64 0.91 -36.94
C VAL A 12 7.35 2.42 -37.07
N GLU A 13 6.89 3.03 -35.97
CA GLU A 13 7.40 4.29 -35.40
C GLU A 13 6.42 5.48 -35.20
N SER A 14 6.29 5.85 -33.91
CA SER A 14 6.26 7.21 -33.31
C SER A 14 5.13 8.23 -33.52
N ARG A 15 4.64 8.70 -32.35
CA ARG A 15 4.48 10.10 -31.88
C ARG A 15 3.75 11.14 -32.74
N ASN A 16 2.62 11.64 -32.22
CA ASN A 16 2.32 13.06 -31.90
C ASN A 16 0.82 13.19 -31.59
N ILE A 17 0.41 13.64 -30.40
CA ILE A 17 0.13 15.05 -30.04
C ILE A 17 -0.70 15.80 -31.09
N MET A 18 -1.99 15.99 -30.82
CA MET A 18 -2.82 17.14 -31.26
C MET A 18 -4.14 17.08 -30.45
N CYS A 19 -4.26 17.85 -29.37
CA CYS A 19 -4.99 19.12 -29.30
C CYS A 19 -6.45 19.04 -29.78
N CYS A 20 -7.40 19.24 -28.86
CA CYS A 20 -8.74 19.82 -29.00
C CYS A 20 -9.60 19.28 -27.83
N GLN A 21 -10.34 20.04 -27.03
CA GLN A 21 -10.69 21.44 -26.98
C GLN A 21 -11.00 21.76 -25.52
N VAL A 22 -10.53 22.93 -25.09
CA VAL A 22 -11.05 23.66 -23.93
C VAL A 22 -12.51 24.02 -24.19
N THR A 23 -13.41 23.60 -23.32
CA THR A 23 -14.72 24.21 -23.12
C THR A 23 -14.86 24.52 -21.64
N GLU A 24 -14.61 25.78 -21.27
CA GLU A 24 -15.15 26.37 -20.05
C GLU A 24 -16.66 26.60 -20.24
N PRO A 25 -17.45 26.44 -19.17
CA PRO A 25 -18.08 27.64 -18.65
C PRO A 25 -17.84 27.85 -17.15
N ALA A 26 -17.93 29.12 -16.80
CA ALA A 26 -17.53 29.76 -15.56
C ALA A 26 -18.51 29.58 -14.39
N GLN A 27 -18.01 30.00 -13.21
CA GLN A 27 -18.70 30.35 -11.94
C GLN A 27 -19.07 29.10 -11.09
N GLU A 28 -18.57 28.92 -9.87
CA GLU A 28 -18.51 29.81 -8.70
C GLU A 28 -17.29 29.48 -7.82
N GLY A 29 -16.81 30.46 -7.05
CA GLY A 29 -15.64 30.32 -6.18
C GLY A 29 -15.87 29.38 -5.00
N GLU A 30 -15.22 28.22 -5.02
CA GLU A 30 -14.77 27.55 -3.81
C GLU A 30 -13.25 27.63 -3.78
N GLU A 31 -12.71 28.55 -2.97
CA GLU A 31 -11.32 28.50 -2.53
C GLU A 31 -11.07 27.08 -1.99
N PRO A 32 -10.24 26.22 -2.62
CA PRO A 32 -10.07 24.86 -2.15
C PRO A 32 -9.64 24.90 -0.69
N ASN A 33 -10.41 24.19 0.15
CA ASN A 33 -10.21 24.06 1.59
C ASN A 33 -8.70 23.94 1.88
N PRO A 34 -8.13 24.68 2.85
CA PRO A 34 -6.69 24.65 3.16
C PRO A 34 -6.12 23.23 3.32
N GLU A 35 -6.93 22.23 3.64
CA GLU A 35 -6.53 20.83 3.64
C GLU A 35 -6.26 20.23 2.24
N GLU A 36 -7.07 20.57 1.24
CA GLU A 36 -6.90 20.12 -0.15
C GLU A 36 -5.70 20.77 -0.83
N ARG A 37 -5.46 22.06 -0.58
CA ARG A 37 -4.24 22.77 -1.04
C ARG A 37 -2.98 22.12 -0.49
N ARG A 38 -2.97 21.74 0.80
CA ARG A 38 -1.84 21.02 1.44
C ARG A 38 -1.67 19.62 0.87
N VAL A 39 -2.75 18.93 0.50
CA VAL A 39 -2.70 17.61 -0.13
C VAL A 39 -2.13 17.70 -1.55
N LEU A 40 -2.56 18.69 -2.35
CA LEU A 40 -2.05 18.93 -3.69
C LEU A 40 -0.57 19.33 -3.67
N GLU A 41 -0.16 20.23 -2.77
CA GLU A 41 1.24 20.63 -2.60
C GLU A 41 2.14 19.42 -2.23
N ARG A 42 1.65 18.55 -1.33
CA ARG A 42 2.36 17.31 -0.96
C ARG A 42 2.45 16.34 -2.14
N LYS A 43 1.43 16.24 -3.00
CA LYS A 43 1.44 15.41 -4.21
C LYS A 43 2.46 15.94 -5.23
N LEU A 44 2.47 17.25 -5.50
CA LEU A 44 3.42 17.91 -6.40
C LEU A 44 4.88 17.75 -5.93
N LYS A 45 5.14 17.91 -4.63
CA LYS A 45 6.47 17.68 -4.04
C LYS A 45 6.91 16.21 -4.14
N LYS A 46 5.96 15.27 -4.06
CA LYS A 46 6.21 13.83 -4.21
C LYS A 46 6.52 13.45 -5.66
N ILE A 47 5.88 14.10 -6.63
CA ILE A 47 6.14 13.92 -8.07
C ILE A 47 7.55 14.44 -8.40
N ARG A 48 7.88 15.68 -8.01
CA ARG A 48 9.20 16.27 -8.25
C ARG A 48 10.34 15.44 -7.65
N ARG A 49 10.18 14.95 -6.42
CA ARG A 49 11.17 14.09 -5.76
C ARG A 49 11.31 12.71 -6.43
N LYS A 50 10.24 12.22 -7.08
CA LYS A 50 10.27 10.96 -7.84
C LYS A 50 11.02 11.15 -9.17
N GLU A 51 10.85 12.30 -9.81
CA GLU A 51 11.55 12.66 -11.05
C GLU A 51 13.03 12.92 -10.81
N GLU A 52 13.40 13.68 -9.78
CA GLU A 52 14.80 13.89 -9.37
C GLU A 52 15.50 12.56 -9.05
N LYS A 53 14.82 11.66 -8.32
CA LYS A 53 15.35 10.33 -7.99
C LYS A 53 15.42 9.40 -9.21
N ALA A 54 14.58 9.60 -10.22
CA ALA A 54 14.65 8.87 -11.48
C ALA A 54 15.81 9.36 -12.35
N GLN A 55 16.06 10.67 -12.40
CA GLN A 55 17.20 11.26 -13.10
C GLN A 55 18.54 10.83 -12.49
N LEU A 56 18.68 10.87 -11.16
CA LEU A 56 19.87 10.39 -10.46
C LEU A 56 20.14 8.88 -10.63
N LYS A 57 19.11 8.08 -10.93
CA LYS A 57 19.25 6.66 -11.27
C LYS A 57 19.63 6.43 -12.73
N ALA A 58 19.25 7.35 -13.64
CA ALA A 58 19.63 7.29 -15.05
C ALA A 58 21.10 7.68 -15.27
N GLU A 59 21.67 8.53 -14.40
CA GLU A 59 23.06 9.01 -14.48
C GLU A 59 24.12 8.05 -13.90
N GLY A 60 23.79 6.76 -13.71
CA GLY A 60 24.79 5.70 -13.62
C GLY A 60 25.77 5.76 -12.42
N LYS A 61 25.44 6.45 -11.33
CA LYS A 61 26.26 6.40 -10.10
C LYS A 61 25.81 5.28 -9.18
N THR A 62 26.25 4.06 -9.47
CA THR A 62 26.13 2.91 -8.58
C THR A 62 27.07 3.10 -7.38
N VAL A 63 26.55 3.67 -6.29
CA VAL A 63 27.13 3.43 -4.97
C VAL A 63 26.81 1.98 -4.62
N GLU A 64 27.85 1.17 -4.57
CA GLU A 64 27.82 -0.21 -4.11
C GLU A 64 27.30 -0.24 -2.66
N LYS A 65 25.98 -0.38 -2.52
CA LYS A 65 25.39 -0.80 -1.27
C LYS A 65 25.49 -2.31 -1.24
N VAL A 66 26.36 -2.81 -0.36
CA VAL A 66 26.37 -4.19 0.12
C VAL A 66 24.94 -4.69 0.17
N ALA A 67 24.62 -5.63 -0.71
CA ALA A 67 23.28 -6.17 -0.81
C ALA A 67 22.99 -6.92 0.50
N PRO A 68 22.06 -6.45 1.36
CA PRO A 68 21.54 -7.35 2.36
C PRO A 68 20.85 -8.47 1.56
N GLU A 69 21.23 -9.70 1.88
CA GLU A 69 20.57 -10.94 1.52
C GLU A 69 19.07 -10.70 1.35
N LYS A 70 18.44 -11.22 0.28
CA LYS A 70 17.03 -10.97 -0.07
C LYS A 70 16.10 -11.43 1.06
N VAL A 71 15.98 -10.64 2.12
CA VAL A 71 15.05 -10.88 3.21
C VAL A 71 13.67 -10.73 2.61
N LEU A 72 12.87 -11.78 2.70
CA LEU A 72 11.51 -11.80 2.17
C LEU A 72 10.73 -10.59 2.71
N PRO A 73 9.92 -9.91 1.88
CA PRO A 73 9.20 -8.71 2.31
C PRO A 73 8.41 -8.89 3.61
N SER A 74 7.81 -10.07 3.83
CA SER A 74 7.09 -10.46 5.05
C SER A 74 7.98 -10.45 6.30
N ARG A 75 9.17 -11.06 6.23
CA ARG A 75 10.13 -11.07 7.34
C ARG A 75 10.48 -9.65 7.78
N GLN A 76 10.74 -8.75 6.85
CA GLN A 76 11.04 -7.35 7.18
C GLN A 76 9.86 -6.59 7.82
N ASN A 77 8.62 -7.03 7.61
CA ASN A 77 7.45 -6.46 8.31
C ASN A 77 7.33 -7.00 9.74
N LEU A 78 7.68 -8.28 9.95
CA LEU A 78 7.72 -8.89 11.26
C LEU A 78 8.89 -8.33 12.08
N ASP A 79 10.07 -8.17 11.48
CA ASP A 79 11.23 -7.52 12.13
C ASP A 79 10.91 -6.10 12.58
N TYR A 80 10.10 -5.37 11.81
CA TYR A 80 9.61 -4.04 12.19
C TYR A 80 8.75 -4.09 13.46
N LEU A 81 7.91 -5.12 13.59
CA LEU A 81 7.07 -5.33 14.76
C LEU A 81 7.90 -5.79 15.98
N THR A 82 8.85 -6.70 15.79
CA THR A 82 9.78 -7.12 16.83
C THR A 82 10.64 -5.95 17.30
N CYS A 83 11.17 -5.13 16.40
CA CYS A 83 11.92 -3.92 16.74
C CYS A 83 11.05 -2.91 17.49
N TRP A 84 9.78 -2.76 17.13
CA TRP A 84 8.84 -1.94 17.88
C TRP A 84 8.68 -2.48 19.31
N ASN A 85 8.57 -3.79 19.51
CA ASN A 85 8.36 -4.40 20.82
C ASN A 85 9.60 -4.36 21.71
N GLU A 86 10.75 -4.80 21.19
CA GLU A 86 11.98 -5.05 21.96
C GLU A 86 12.93 -3.86 21.98
N ASN A 87 12.99 -3.07 20.90
CA ASN A 87 13.96 -1.98 20.75
C ASN A 87 13.28 -0.67 20.33
N ARG A 88 12.49 -0.13 21.27
CA ARG A 88 11.77 1.15 21.13
C ARG A 88 12.68 2.32 20.74
N ALA A 89 13.93 2.33 21.22
CA ALA A 89 14.87 3.42 20.97
C ALA A 89 15.39 3.44 19.52
N ALA A 90 15.62 2.28 18.92
CA ALA A 90 16.02 2.16 17.52
C ALA A 90 14.83 2.19 16.54
N TRP A 91 13.61 1.98 17.05
CA TRP A 91 12.41 1.92 16.23
C TRP A 91 12.14 3.24 15.53
N LYS A 92 11.92 3.16 14.21
CA LYS A 92 11.54 4.29 13.38
C LYS A 92 10.22 3.96 12.71
N PHE A 93 9.27 4.89 12.80
CA PHE A 93 7.98 4.71 12.16
C PHE A 93 8.13 4.54 10.63
N GLN A 94 7.66 3.40 10.12
CA GLN A 94 7.66 3.09 8.69
C GLN A 94 6.22 2.89 8.23
N LYS A 95 5.61 3.96 7.69
CA LYS A 95 4.21 3.96 7.25
C LYS A 95 3.84 2.78 6.33
N HIS A 96 4.74 2.41 5.41
CA HIS A 96 4.49 1.28 4.51
C HIS A 96 4.39 -0.05 5.26
N ARG A 97 5.24 -0.27 6.28
CA ARG A 97 5.19 -1.46 7.14
C ARG A 97 3.90 -1.51 7.94
N GLN A 98 3.52 -0.40 8.57
CA GLN A 98 2.23 -0.29 9.26
C GLN A 98 1.06 -0.60 8.31
N THR A 99 1.06 -0.02 7.10
CA THR A 99 -0.01 -0.26 6.12
C THR A 99 -0.10 -1.73 5.74
N TRP A 100 1.05 -2.39 5.50
CA TRP A 100 1.11 -3.80 5.19
C TRP A 100 0.60 -4.67 6.36
N LEU A 101 1.04 -4.36 7.60
CA LEU A 101 0.60 -5.09 8.80
C LEU A 101 -0.92 -5.03 8.96
N LEU A 102 -1.51 -3.83 8.87
CA LEU A 102 -2.97 -3.66 8.98
C LEU A 102 -3.76 -4.36 7.86
N GLN A 103 -3.15 -4.57 6.71
CA GLN A 103 -3.77 -5.30 5.59
C GLN A 103 -3.66 -6.82 5.74
N GLN A 104 -2.58 -7.31 6.35
CA GLN A 104 -2.24 -8.74 6.37
C GLN A 104 -2.47 -9.39 7.74
N MET A 105 -2.84 -8.61 8.77
CA MET A 105 -3.01 -9.12 10.14
C MET A 105 -4.03 -10.24 10.30
N TYR A 106 -5.05 -10.29 9.44
CA TYR A 106 -6.07 -11.33 9.48
C TYR A 106 -5.56 -12.67 8.93
N ASP A 107 -4.48 -12.66 8.16
CA ASP A 107 -3.92 -13.84 7.50
C ASP A 107 -2.82 -14.48 8.37
N SER A 108 -3.04 -15.73 8.76
CA SER A 108 -2.12 -16.49 9.62
C SER A 108 -0.85 -16.95 8.92
N GLU A 109 -0.86 -17.07 7.59
CA GLU A 109 0.35 -17.36 6.82
C GLU A 109 1.26 -16.15 6.72
N LYS A 110 0.68 -14.94 6.68
CA LYS A 110 1.45 -13.69 6.57
C LYS A 110 1.91 -13.18 7.93
N VAL A 111 1.06 -13.28 8.94
CA VAL A 111 1.34 -12.91 10.32
C VAL A 111 1.14 -14.16 11.17
N PRO A 112 2.24 -14.85 11.55
CA PRO A 112 2.17 -16.01 12.42
C PRO A 112 1.47 -15.69 13.73
N ASP A 113 0.81 -16.69 14.33
CA ASP A 113 0.09 -16.53 15.61
C ASP A 113 1.02 -16.03 16.74
N GLU A 114 2.32 -16.35 16.68
CA GLU A 114 3.34 -15.85 17.63
C GLU A 114 3.50 -14.32 17.59
N SER A 115 3.41 -13.73 16.41
CA SER A 115 3.56 -12.28 16.21
C SER A 115 2.25 -11.52 16.42
N PHE A 116 1.11 -12.21 16.39
CA PHE A 116 -0.21 -11.59 16.43
C PHE A 116 -0.50 -10.85 17.75
N PRO A 117 -0.18 -11.38 18.95
CA PRO A 117 -0.32 -10.64 20.20
C PRO A 117 0.47 -9.33 20.24
N VAL A 118 1.70 -9.33 19.71
CA VAL A 118 2.54 -8.12 19.61
C VAL A 118 1.90 -7.11 18.66
N LEU A 119 1.26 -7.59 17.59
CA LEU A 119 0.54 -6.76 16.64
C LEU A 119 -0.72 -6.14 17.26
N LEU A 120 -1.45 -6.87 18.12
CA LEU A 120 -2.59 -6.32 18.85
C LEU A 120 -2.15 -5.17 19.77
N LEU A 121 -1.07 -5.33 20.54
CA LEU A 121 -0.48 -4.23 21.33
C LEU A 121 -0.08 -3.03 20.45
N TYR A 122 0.41 -3.29 19.24
CA TYR A 122 0.71 -2.22 18.28
C TYR A 122 -0.55 -1.47 17.82
N ILE A 123 -1.64 -2.20 17.59
CA ILE A 123 -2.94 -1.68 17.14
C ILE A 123 -3.62 -0.87 18.25
N GLU A 124 -3.50 -1.28 19.51
CA GLU A 124 -4.01 -0.56 20.68
C GLU A 124 -3.47 0.88 20.73
N GLY A 125 -2.20 1.07 20.37
CA GLY A 125 -1.54 2.38 20.33
C GLY A 125 -1.95 3.27 19.14
N LEU A 126 -2.80 2.80 18.21
CA LEU A 126 -3.22 3.59 17.06
C LEU A 126 -4.23 4.67 17.45
N ARG A 127 -4.08 5.84 16.81
CA ARG A 127 -4.96 7.00 17.03
C ARG A 127 -5.41 7.62 15.72
N GLY A 128 -6.60 8.23 15.75
CA GLY A 128 -7.21 8.91 14.60
C GLY A 128 -7.56 7.97 13.45
N ALA A 129 -7.48 8.48 12.22
CA ALA A 129 -7.97 7.81 11.02
C ALA A 129 -7.42 6.40 10.78
N ALA A 130 -6.22 6.07 11.26
CA ALA A 130 -5.69 4.72 11.15
C ALA A 130 -6.50 3.71 11.99
N ARG A 131 -6.94 4.10 13.20
CA ARG A 131 -7.80 3.28 14.06
C ARG A 131 -9.17 3.13 13.43
N ASP A 132 -9.79 4.24 13.03
CA ASP A 132 -11.15 4.24 12.47
C ASP A 132 -11.25 3.38 11.19
N LEU A 133 -10.24 3.47 10.31
CA LEU A 133 -10.17 2.64 9.11
C LEU A 133 -9.95 1.16 9.44
N THR A 134 -9.23 0.86 10.52
CA THR A 134 -8.99 -0.52 10.96
C THR A 134 -10.28 -1.14 11.47
N VAL A 135 -11.06 -0.41 12.29
CA VAL A 135 -12.39 -0.82 12.75
C VAL A 135 -13.32 -1.08 11.57
N GLN A 136 -13.49 -0.10 10.67
CA GLN A 136 -14.36 -0.22 9.50
C GLN A 136 -14.01 -1.45 8.62
N LYS A 137 -12.71 -1.71 8.42
CA LYS A 137 -12.27 -2.87 7.65
C LYS A 137 -12.53 -4.19 8.37
N ALA A 138 -12.33 -4.23 9.69
CA ALA A 138 -12.60 -5.43 10.47
C ALA A 138 -14.11 -5.74 10.51
N GLU A 139 -14.97 -4.72 10.67
CA GLU A 139 -16.43 -4.87 10.59
C GLU A 139 -16.87 -5.38 9.23
N ALA A 140 -16.36 -4.77 8.15
CA ALA A 140 -16.65 -5.19 6.79
C ALA A 140 -16.23 -6.64 6.54
N LEU A 141 -15.06 -7.04 7.05
CA LEU A 141 -14.55 -8.40 6.93
C LEU A 141 -15.46 -9.40 7.66
N VAL A 142 -15.78 -9.15 8.94
CA VAL A 142 -16.67 -10.03 9.72
C VAL A 142 -18.05 -10.17 9.06
N LYS A 143 -18.60 -9.07 8.54
CA LYS A 143 -19.87 -9.10 7.80
C LYS A 143 -19.76 -9.92 6.52
N SER A 144 -18.73 -9.69 5.71
CA SER A 144 -18.56 -10.38 4.42
C SER A 144 -18.33 -11.88 4.56
N LEU A 145 -17.64 -12.32 5.61
CA LEU A 145 -17.37 -13.73 5.85
C LEU A 145 -18.52 -14.44 6.59
N GLY A 146 -19.39 -13.70 7.28
CA GLY A 146 -20.57 -14.26 7.93
C GLY A 146 -21.62 -14.80 6.95
N ASP A 147 -21.68 -14.23 5.75
CA ASP A 147 -22.65 -14.59 4.70
C ASP A 147 -22.10 -15.63 3.69
N GLY A 148 -20.82 -16.04 3.83
CA GLY A 148 -20.11 -16.88 2.87
C GLY A 148 -20.14 -18.39 3.18
N PRO A 149 -19.71 -19.24 2.23
CA PRO A 149 -19.50 -20.67 2.47
C PRO A 149 -18.44 -20.90 3.56
N TRP A 150 -18.59 -22.01 4.28
CA TRP A 150 -17.62 -22.40 5.30
C TRP A 150 -16.25 -22.73 4.70
N ASP A 151 -15.24 -21.99 5.13
CA ASP A 151 -13.83 -22.19 4.79
C ASP A 151 -12.96 -21.92 6.04
N PRO A 152 -12.10 -22.86 6.47
CA PRO A 152 -11.29 -22.70 7.67
C PRO A 152 -10.41 -21.43 7.66
N GLU A 153 -9.86 -21.06 6.51
CA GLU A 153 -8.99 -19.89 6.39
C GLU A 153 -9.79 -18.59 6.59
N GLN A 154 -10.98 -18.50 5.99
CA GLN A 154 -11.93 -17.42 6.24
C GLN A 154 -12.34 -17.39 7.70
N GLN A 155 -12.68 -18.54 8.31
CA GLN A 155 -13.06 -18.57 9.71
C GLN A 155 -11.96 -18.01 10.63
N GLN A 156 -10.69 -18.35 10.38
CA GLN A 156 -9.56 -17.79 11.14
C GLN A 156 -9.42 -16.28 10.91
N LYS A 157 -9.54 -15.80 9.67
CA LYS A 157 -9.54 -14.36 9.33
C LYS A 157 -10.64 -13.60 10.07
N MET A 158 -11.84 -14.16 10.11
CA MET A 158 -12.98 -13.62 10.86
C MET A 158 -12.71 -13.60 12.36
N GLN A 159 -12.12 -14.66 12.92
CA GLN A 159 -11.78 -14.71 14.34
C GLN A 159 -10.79 -13.59 14.71
N ARG A 160 -9.69 -13.44 13.96
CA ARG A 160 -8.72 -12.36 14.19
C ARG A 160 -9.36 -10.98 14.04
N ALA A 161 -10.28 -10.80 13.09
CA ALA A 161 -11.00 -9.54 12.94
C ALA A 161 -11.89 -9.22 14.16
N ARG A 162 -12.53 -10.23 14.76
CA ARG A 162 -13.29 -10.05 16.01
C ARG A 162 -12.39 -9.64 17.17
N GLU A 163 -11.21 -10.23 17.31
CA GLU A 163 -10.24 -9.84 18.34
C GLU A 163 -9.80 -8.37 18.18
N VAL A 164 -9.55 -7.94 16.94
CA VAL A 164 -9.23 -6.53 16.64
C VAL A 164 -10.40 -5.61 16.99
N LEU A 165 -11.64 -5.98 16.67
CA LEU A 165 -12.82 -5.20 17.02
C LEU A 165 -13.03 -5.11 18.52
N GLN A 166 -12.81 -6.21 19.25
CA GLN A 166 -12.92 -6.22 20.70
C GLN A 166 -11.89 -5.30 21.35
N LEU A 167 -10.67 -5.23 20.81
CA LEU A 167 -9.62 -4.33 21.28
C LEU A 167 -9.90 -2.85 20.96
N LEU A 168 -10.55 -2.58 19.82
CA LEU A 168 -10.82 -1.22 19.32
C LEU A 168 -12.24 -0.72 19.61
N SER A 169 -13.06 -1.52 20.30
CA SER A 169 -14.33 -1.09 20.88
C SER A 169 -14.11 -0.18 22.09
#